data_AF-A0A7J3JW37-F1
#
_entry.id   AF-A0A7J3JW37-F1
#
_cell.length_a   1.000
_cell.length_b   1.000
_cell.length_c   1.000
_cell.angle_alpha   90.00
_cell.angle_beta   90.00
_cell.angle_gamma   90.00
#
_symmetry.space_group_name_H-M   'P 1'
#
loop_
_entity.id
_entity.type
_entity.pdbx_description
1 polymer ?
#
loop_
_entity_poly.entity_id
_entity_poly.type
_entity_poly.pdbx_seq_one_letter_code
_entity_poly.pdbx_strand_id
1 'polypeptide(L)' 'MKNFEVVEKRKVSPPRVISGLIKSPNITCITRHEGIETSFEILSTGLRARCSYCGTELPYPEFIELILKQLGTKT' A
#
# COMPACT_ATOMS: atom_id res chain seq x y z
N MET A 1 -22.21 -12.72 -3.93
CA MET A 1 -23.15 -13.83 -4.23
C MET A 1 -24.37 -13.63 -3.36
N LYS A 2 -25.57 -13.85 -3.92
CA LYS A 2 -26.82 -13.82 -3.17
C LYS A 2 -27.61 -15.05 -3.61
N ASN A 3 -28.11 -15.84 -2.66
CA ASN A 3 -28.83 -17.08 -2.95
C ASN A 3 -28.08 -18.02 -3.91
N PHE A 4 -26.76 -18.21 -3.70
CA PHE A 4 -25.90 -19.05 -4.56
C PHE A 4 -25.71 -18.56 -6.00
N GLU A 5 -26.25 -17.40 -6.36
CA GLU A 5 -26.06 -16.79 -7.67
C GLU A 5 -24.96 -15.70 -7.64
N VAL A 6 -24.16 -15.67 -8.70
CA VAL A 6 -23.17 -14.63 -8.95
C VAL A 6 -23.90 -13.37 -9.43
N VAL A 7 -24.19 -12.49 -8.47
CA VAL A 7 -24.95 -11.25 -8.73
C VAL A 7 -24.11 -10.09 -9.25
N GLU A 8 -22.79 -10.10 -9.07
CA GLU A 8 -21.89 -9.03 -9.51
C GLU A 8 -20.47 -9.58 -9.73
N LYS A 9 -19.80 -9.12 -10.79
CA LYS A 9 -18.35 -9.22 -10.96
C LYS A 9 -17.76 -7.81 -11.01
N ARG A 10 -17.05 -7.43 -9.95
CA ARG A 10 -16.44 -6.10 -9.86
C ARG A 10 -15.07 -6.10 -10.51
N LYS A 11 -14.88 -5.24 -11.51
CA LYS A 11 -13.53 -4.94 -12.03
C LYS A 11 -12.82 -4.05 -11.01
N VAL A 12 -11.66 -4.49 -10.53
CA VAL A 12 -10.84 -3.71 -9.59
C VAL A 12 -9.68 -3.03 -10.32
N SER A 13 -9.34 -1.84 -9.86
CA SER A 13 -8.14 -1.10 -10.23
C SER A 13 -7.30 -0.83 -8.99
N PRO A 14 -5.99 -0.60 -9.12
CA PRO A 14 -5.19 -0.13 -8.00
C PRO A 14 -5.83 1.13 -7.38
N PRO A 15 -5.86 1.23 -6.04
CA PRO A 15 -6.33 2.44 -5.38
C PRO A 15 -5.32 3.57 -5.59
N ARG A 16 -5.78 4.83 -5.46
CA ARG A 16 -4.89 6.00 -5.49
C ARG A 16 -4.04 6.12 -4.23
N VAL A 17 -4.53 5.60 -3.10
CA VAL A 17 -3.85 5.67 -1.81
C VAL A 17 -3.96 4.32 -1.10
N ILE A 18 -2.88 3.91 -0.47
CA ILE A 18 -2.80 2.73 0.40
C ILE A 18 -2.29 3.18 1.76
N SER A 19 -3.10 3.00 2.80
CA SER A 19 -2.79 3.42 4.18
C SER A 19 -2.87 2.23 5.14
N GLY A 20 -2.04 2.25 6.19
CA GLY A 20 -2.08 1.26 7.29
C GLY A 20 -1.62 -0.16 6.93
N LEU A 21 -1.31 -0.43 5.66
CA LEU A 21 -0.97 -1.78 5.19
C LEU A 21 0.45 -2.19 5.60
N ILE A 22 1.42 -1.28 5.43
CA ILE A 22 2.85 -1.50 5.66
C ILE A 22 3.49 -0.34 6.41
N LYS A 23 4.64 -0.58 7.02
CA LYS A 23 5.55 0.46 7.54
C LYS A 23 6.43 1.02 6.41
N SER A 24 6.75 2.31 6.48
CA SER A 24 7.64 2.99 5.52
C SER A 24 9.05 2.40 5.52
N PRO A 25 9.70 2.09 4.38
CA PRO A 25 11.07 1.56 4.37
C PRO A 25 12.10 2.59 4.84
N ASN A 26 11.75 3.88 4.86
CA ASN A 26 12.61 4.92 5.39
C ASN A 26 12.59 4.89 6.93
N ILE A 27 13.71 4.51 7.53
CA ILE A 27 13.86 4.37 8.99
C ILE A 27 13.65 5.69 9.74
N THR A 28 13.92 6.84 9.11
CA THR A 28 13.75 8.17 9.72
C THR A 28 12.35 8.74 9.51
N CYS A 29 11.45 8.01 8.83
CA CYS A 29 10.08 8.46 8.61
C CYS A 29 9.31 8.55 9.94
N ILE A 30 8.62 9.66 10.15
CA ILE A 30 7.79 9.93 11.35
C ILE A 30 6.78 8.81 11.65
N THR A 31 6.27 8.14 10.62
CA THR A 31 5.30 7.03 10.78
C THR A 31 5.87 5.79 11.46
N ARG A 32 7.20 5.67 11.56
CA ARG A 32 7.85 4.58 12.30
C ARG A 32 8.00 4.88 13.79
N HIS A 33 7.93 6.14 14.19
CA HIS A 33 8.26 6.60 15.55
C HIS A 33 7.02 7.03 16.33
N GLU A 34 6.07 7.70 15.68
CA GLU A 34 4.91 8.31 16.35
C GLU A 34 3.67 7.41 16.37
N GLY A 35 3.79 6.14 15.94
CA GLY A 35 2.65 5.20 15.93
C GLY A 35 1.52 5.58 14.98
N ILE A 36 1.74 6.52 14.05
CA ILE A 36 0.77 6.93 13.04
C ILE A 36 0.79 6.01 11.82
N GLU A 37 -0.37 5.85 11.17
CA GLU A 37 -0.48 5.00 9.99
C GLU A 37 0.34 5.54 8.82
N THR A 38 1.14 4.67 8.21
CA THR A 38 1.85 5.03 6.98
C THR A 38 0.86 5.08 5.82
N SER A 39 1.03 6.06 4.93
CA SER A 39 0.21 6.25 3.74
C SER A 39 1.10 6.39 2.51
N PHE A 40 0.71 5.74 1.42
CA PHE A 40 1.38 5.79 0.12
C PHE A 40 0.40 6.19 -0.97
N GLU A 41 0.77 7.20 -1.75
CA GLU A 41 0.09 7.58 -2.98
C GLU A 41 0.63 6.76 -4.17
N ILE A 42 -0.27 6.19 -4.97
CA ILE A 42 0.07 5.47 -6.20
C ILE A 42 0.07 6.45 -7.37
N LEU A 43 1.27 6.76 -7.85
CA LEU A 43 1.49 7.64 -8.98
C LEU A 43 1.24 6.87 -10.28
N SER A 44 0.24 7.33 -11.04
CA SER A 44 -0.11 6.74 -12.34
C SER A 44 1.01 6.88 -13.36
N THR A 45 1.79 7.96 -13.28
CA THR A 45 2.94 8.22 -14.14
C THR A 45 4.18 7.55 -13.55
N GLY A 46 4.75 6.58 -14.27
CA GLY A 46 5.97 5.88 -13.88
C GLY A 46 5.79 4.70 -12.92
N LEU A 47 4.54 4.33 -12.57
CA LEU A 47 4.21 3.20 -11.70
C LEU A 47 5.04 3.20 -10.41
N ARG A 48 4.84 4.23 -9.57
CA ARG A 48 5.57 4.40 -8.30
C ARG A 48 4.59 4.58 -7.14
N ALA A 49 5.01 4.17 -5.95
CA ALA A 49 4.33 4.47 -4.70
C ALA A 49 5.17 5.50 -3.93
N ARG A 50 4.57 6.64 -3.56
CA ARG A 50 5.22 7.72 -2.80
C ARG A 50 4.64 7.78 -1.39
N CYS A 51 5.50 7.73 -0.37
CA CYS A 51 5.08 7.93 1.00
C CYS A 51 4.59 9.38 1.20
N SER A 52 3.40 9.55 1.75
CA SER A 52 2.79 10.87 2.00
C SER A 52 3.51 11.69 3.07
N TYR A 53 4.44 11.09 3.83
CA TYR A 53 5.12 11.74 4.96
C TYR A 53 6.56 12.11 4.64
N CYS A 54 7.41 11.14 4.31
CA CYS A 54 8.82 11.38 4.04
C CYS A 54 9.14 11.58 2.55
N GLY A 55 8.16 11.42 1.66
CA GLY A 55 8.35 11.53 0.22
C GLY A 55 9.13 10.37 -0.42
N THR A 56 9.53 9.35 0.35
CA THR A 56 10.21 8.17 -0.21
C THR A 56 9.37 7.53 -1.30
N GLU A 57 9.98 7.32 -2.46
CA GLU A 57 9.34 6.68 -3.59
C GLU A 57 9.90 5.29 -3.84
N LEU A 58 9.01 4.37 -4.20
CA LEU A 58 9.35 3.02 -4.60
C LEU A 58 8.76 2.74 -5.99
N PRO A 59 9.48 2.06 -6.88
CA PRO A 59 8.85 1.39 -8.01
C PRO A 59 7.73 0.47 -7.55
N TYR A 60 6.64 0.39 -8.31
CA TYR A 60 5.46 -0.40 -7.95
C TYR A 60 5.80 -1.88 -7.66
N PRO A 61 6.67 -2.58 -8.43
CA PRO A 61 7.06 -3.95 -8.11
C PRO A 61 7.71 -4.09 -6.73
N GLU A 62 8.66 -3.21 -6.38
CA GLU A 62 9.32 -3.21 -5.08
C GLU A 62 8.34 -2.90 -3.94
N PHE A 63 7.39 -1.99 -4.19
CA PHE A 63 6.33 -1.69 -3.23
C PHE A 63 5.43 -2.90 -2.97
N ILE A 64 5.07 -3.66 -4.01
CA ILE A 64 4.30 -4.91 -3.86
C ILE A 64 5.11 -5.96 -3.10
N GLU A 65 6.40 -6.15 -3.41
CA GLU A 65 7.24 -7.06 -2.64
C GLU A 65 7.30 -6.69 -1.16
N LEU A 66 7.41 -5.40 -0.86
CA LEU A 66 7.42 -4.90 0.50
C LEU A 66 6.10 -5.19 1.22
N ILE A 67 4.96 -5.03 0.54
CA ILE A 67 3.64 -5.43 1.05
C ILE A 67 3.60 -6.92 1.37
N LEU A 68 4.00 -7.77 0.43
CA LEU A 68 3.96 -9.22 0.61
C LEU A 68 4.85 -9.67 1.79
N LYS A 69 6.06 -9.10 1.90
CA LYS A 69 6.99 -9.37 3.00
C LYS A 69 6.38 -8.98 4.36
N GLN A 70 5.78 -7.80 4.46
CA GLN A 70 5.25 -7.30 5.75
C GLN A 70 3.91 -7.92 6.14
N LEU A 71 3.07 -8.31 5.18
CA LEU A 71 1.85 -9.07 5.46
C LEU A 71 2.17 -10.47 6.00
N GLY A 72 3.22 -11.12 5.50
CA GLY A 72 3.68 -12.41 6.03
C GLY A 72 4.24 -12.35 7.46
N THR A 73 4.74 -11.19 7.89
CA THR A 73 5.29 -10.99 9.25
C THR A 73 4.26 -10.57 10.29
N LYS A 74 2.99 -10.37 9.94
CA LYS A 74 1.92 -9.94 10.86
C LYS A 74 1.32 -11.10 11.71
N THR A 75 2.05 -12.21 11.86
CA THR A 75 1.65 -13.36 12.69
C THR A 75 2.34 -13.31 14.04
#